data_AF-A0A9P6BLZ5-F1
#
_entry.id   AF-A0A9P6BLZ5-F1
#
_cell.length_a   1.000
_cell.length_b   1.000
_cell.length_c   1.000
_cell.angle_alpha   90.00
_cell.angle_beta   90.00
_cell.angle_gamma   90.00
#
_symmetry.space_group_name_H-M   'P 1'
#
loop_
_entity.id
_entity.type
_entity.pdbx_description
1 polymer ?
#
loop_
_entity_poly.entity_id
_entity_poly.type
_entity_poly.pdbx_seq_one_letter_code
_entity_poly.pdbx_strand_id
1 'polypeptide(L)'
;MDKRKLLPSSDKEPLKCSTICLVGQTRPLEPKAENTICWKVFEHLDQETGKNHNNFRSSEWGPEAADVMCKEIRDYPAVRGLKVGDLIDATQKEFICKVMIEEKLFETHMVEPCLSAM
;
A
#
# COMPACT_ATOMS: atom_id res chain seq x y z
N MET A 1 2.22 -28.22 2.12
CA MET A 1 0.76 -28.31 2.37
C MET A 1 0.48 -29.52 3.26
N ASP A 2 -0.26 -29.35 4.36
CA ASP A 2 -0.70 -30.48 5.21
C ASP A 2 -1.68 -31.37 4.41
N LYS A 3 -1.64 -32.69 4.64
CA LYS A 3 -2.49 -33.68 3.96
C LYS A 3 -4.00 -33.44 4.18
N ARG A 4 -4.37 -32.57 5.12
CA ARG A 4 -5.75 -32.13 5.42
C ARG A 4 -6.20 -30.87 4.66
N LYS A 5 -5.39 -30.32 3.75
CA LYS A 5 -5.65 -29.03 3.06
C LYS A 5 -5.85 -27.84 4.00
N LEU A 6 -5.35 -27.92 5.22
CA LEU A 6 -5.43 -26.83 6.19
C LEU A 6 -4.21 -25.92 6.05
N LEU A 7 -4.42 -24.62 6.23
CA LEU A 7 -3.36 -23.63 6.32
C LEU A 7 -2.46 -23.96 7.55
N PRO A 8 -1.18 -23.57 7.52
CA PRO A 8 -0.26 -23.78 8.65
C PRO A 8 -0.81 -23.18 9.94
N SER A 9 -0.40 -23.68 11.12
CA SER A 9 -0.85 -23.12 12.40
C SER A 9 -0.51 -21.63 12.56
N SER A 10 0.59 -21.17 11.96
CA SER A 10 0.99 -19.77 11.90
C SER A 10 -0.01 -18.88 11.17
N ASP A 11 -0.91 -19.45 10.35
CA ASP A 11 -1.92 -18.67 9.66
C ASP A 11 -3.00 -18.11 10.59
N LYS A 12 -3.10 -18.63 11.81
CA LYS A 12 -4.03 -18.19 12.85
C LYS A 12 -3.54 -16.96 13.60
N GLU A 13 -2.26 -16.62 13.48
CA GLU A 13 -1.67 -15.47 14.16
C GLU A 13 -2.12 -14.17 13.49
N PRO A 14 -2.34 -13.09 14.26
CA PRO A 14 -2.68 -11.79 13.71
C PRO A 14 -1.56 -11.25 12.81
N LEU A 15 -1.95 -10.55 11.75
CA LEU A 15 -1.03 -9.93 10.81
C LEU A 15 -0.16 -8.89 11.54
N LYS A 16 1.13 -8.91 11.23
CA LYS A 16 2.12 -8.11 11.96
C LYS A 16 2.20 -6.66 11.48
N CYS A 17 1.84 -6.41 10.23
CA CYS A 17 1.86 -5.09 9.60
C CYS A 17 0.69 -4.95 8.62
N SER A 18 0.03 -3.81 8.64
CA SER A 18 -0.91 -3.39 7.61
C SER A 18 -0.35 -2.14 6.94
N THR A 19 -0.47 -2.08 5.62
CA THR A 19 0.04 -0.96 4.82
C THR A 19 -1.13 -0.30 4.12
N ILE A 20 -1.31 0.99 4.32
CA ILE A 20 -2.27 1.78 3.54
C ILE A 20 -1.55 2.28 2.29
N CYS A 21 -2.17 2.10 1.13
CA CYS A 21 -1.66 2.56 -0.14
C CYS A 21 -2.68 3.49 -0.81
N LEU A 22 -2.24 4.68 -1.18
CA LEU A 22 -2.97 5.57 -2.07
C LEU A 22 -2.35 5.47 -3.46
N VAL A 23 -3.16 5.19 -4.47
CA VAL A 23 -2.71 5.04 -5.86
C VAL A 23 -3.46 5.99 -6.77
N GLY A 24 -2.76 6.55 -7.76
CA GLY A 24 -3.35 7.41 -8.77
C GLY A 24 -2.56 7.42 -10.07
N GLN A 25 -3.25 7.80 -11.15
CA GLN A 25 -2.63 8.05 -12.46
C GLN A 25 -3.03 9.46 -12.92
N THR A 26 -2.05 10.29 -13.28
CA THR A 26 -2.35 11.63 -13.81
C THR A 26 -2.99 11.52 -15.18
N ARG A 27 -3.73 12.54 -15.58
CA ARG A 27 -3.97 12.78 -17.02
C ARG A 27 -2.62 13.05 -17.71
N PRO A 28 -2.54 12.93 -19.05
CA PRO A 28 -1.38 13.42 -19.78
C PRO A 28 -1.08 14.86 -19.36
N LEU A 29 0.14 15.11 -18.91
CA LEU A 29 0.52 16.43 -18.40
C LEU A 29 0.62 17.46 -19.52
N GLU A 30 0.79 16.99 -20.76
CA GLU A 30 0.78 17.83 -21.97
C GLU A 30 -0.20 17.27 -23.02
N PRO A 31 -0.92 18.12 -23.79
CA PRO A 31 -1.94 17.68 -24.74
C PRO A 31 -1.45 16.79 -25.89
N LYS A 32 -0.14 16.76 -26.16
CA LYS A 32 0.50 16.05 -27.29
C LYS A 32 1.43 14.92 -26.87
N ALA A 33 1.63 14.72 -25.57
CA ALA A 33 2.53 13.68 -25.07
C ALA A 33 1.73 12.69 -24.23
N GLU A 34 1.93 11.39 -24.44
CA GLU A 34 1.34 10.32 -23.62
C GLU A 34 2.07 10.17 -22.27
N ASN A 35 2.59 11.27 -21.72
CA ASN A 35 3.36 11.27 -20.47
C ASN A 35 2.42 11.36 -19.25
N THR A 36 1.78 10.24 -18.94
CA THR A 36 1.09 10.08 -17.64
C THR A 36 2.07 9.65 -16.55
N ILE A 37 1.82 10.09 -15.32
CA ILE A 37 2.57 9.67 -14.15
C ILE A 37 1.66 8.77 -13.31
N CYS A 38 2.09 7.52 -13.12
CA CYS A 38 1.55 6.64 -12.09
C CYS A 38 2.27 6.95 -10.78
N TRP A 39 1.53 7.21 -9.72
CA TRP A 39 2.08 7.51 -8.41
C TRP A 39 1.41 6.67 -7.33
N LYS A 40 2.17 6.36 -6.27
CA LYS A 40 1.71 5.60 -5.12
C LYS A 40 2.35 6.16 -3.86
N VAL A 41 1.57 6.24 -2.78
CA VAL A 41 2.05 6.60 -1.44
C VAL A 41 1.71 5.45 -0.50
N PHE A 42 2.71 5.01 0.26
CA PHE A 42 2.58 3.94 1.24
C PHE A 42 2.73 4.51 2.65
N GLU A 43 1.79 4.18 3.50
CA GLU A 43 1.86 4.38 4.94
C GLU A 43 1.92 3.01 5.61
N HIS A 44 3.00 2.76 6.33
CA HIS A 44 3.18 1.51 7.06
C HIS A 44 2.64 1.69 8.48
N LEU A 45 1.66 0.87 8.85
CA LEU A 45 1.12 0.86 10.20
C LEU A 45 1.84 -0.23 11.00
N ASP A 46 2.33 0.13 12.18
CA ASP A 46 2.83 -0.84 13.15
C ASP A 46 1.66 -1.51 13.91
N GLN A 47 1.96 -2.47 14.79
CA GLN A 47 0.92 -3.18 15.53
C GLN A 47 0.07 -2.29 16.45
N GLU A 48 0.57 -1.11 16.85
CA GLU A 48 -0.12 -0.20 17.77
C GLU A 48 -1.00 0.78 16.99
N THR A 49 -0.47 1.38 15.92
CA THR A 49 -1.22 2.23 14.98
C THR A 49 -2.24 1.43 14.17
N GLY A 50 -1.92 0.19 13.82
CA GLY A 50 -2.82 -0.74 13.15
C GLY A 50 -4.07 -1.08 13.98
N LYS A 51 -3.97 -1.12 15.32
CA LYS A 51 -5.12 -1.36 16.21
C LYS A 51 -6.12 -0.19 16.19
N ASN A 52 -5.64 1.05 16.07
CA ASN A 52 -6.48 2.24 15.95
C ASN A 52 -7.13 2.35 14.56
N HIS A 53 -6.51 1.72 13.55
CA HIS A 53 -7.04 1.57 12.19
C HIS A 53 -7.90 0.30 11.98
N ASN A 54 -8.17 -0.47 13.04
CA ASN A 54 -8.75 -1.82 12.92
C ASN A 54 -10.30 -1.85 12.97
N ASN A 55 -10.98 -0.88 12.38
CA ASN A 55 -12.44 -0.78 12.45
C ASN A 55 -13.10 -1.18 11.14
N PHE A 56 -13.18 -2.51 10.90
CA PHE A 56 -14.23 -3.35 10.26
C PHE A 56 -15.43 -2.72 9.47
N ARG A 57 -15.41 -1.45 9.02
CA ARG A 57 -16.56 -0.75 8.48
C ARG A 57 -16.18 -0.04 7.20
N SER A 58 -16.97 -0.28 6.17
CA SER A 58 -16.88 0.21 4.79
C SER A 58 -16.69 1.73 4.61
N SER A 59 -16.79 2.52 5.68
CA SER A 59 -16.59 3.98 5.71
C SER A 59 -15.14 4.43 5.54
N GLU A 60 -14.14 3.57 5.76
CA GLU A 60 -12.72 3.89 5.50
C GLU A 60 -12.25 3.54 4.07
N TRP A 61 -13.13 2.99 3.23
CA TRP A 61 -12.78 2.37 1.93
C TRP A 61 -13.49 3.02 0.74
N GLY A 62 -13.93 4.27 0.92
CA GLY A 62 -14.63 5.04 -0.11
C GLY A 62 -13.79 6.19 -0.67
N PRO A 63 -14.30 6.87 -1.72
CA PRO A 63 -13.67 8.08 -2.26
C PRO A 63 -13.45 9.16 -1.18
N GLU A 64 -14.27 9.19 -0.14
CA GLU A 64 -14.12 10.10 1.01
C GLU A 64 -12.83 9.82 1.81
N ALA A 65 -12.49 8.55 2.05
CA ALA A 65 -11.29 8.18 2.79
C ALA A 65 -10.00 8.44 1.97
N ALA A 66 -10.08 8.28 0.64
CA ALA A 66 -9.03 8.72 -0.27
C ALA A 66 -8.86 10.25 -0.22
N ASP A 67 -9.96 11.01 -0.20
CA ASP A 67 -9.94 12.48 -0.09
C ASP A 67 -9.30 12.98 1.22
N VAL A 68 -9.52 12.30 2.35
CA VAL A 68 -8.88 12.65 3.63
C VAL A 68 -7.37 12.44 3.53
N MET A 69 -6.92 11.25 3.11
CA MET A 69 -5.49 10.95 2.99
C MET A 69 -4.81 11.86 1.97
N CYS A 70 -5.48 12.15 0.85
CA CYS A 70 -5.03 13.13 -0.14
C CYS A 70 -4.70 14.49 0.48
N LYS A 71 -5.51 14.98 1.44
CA LYS A 71 -5.30 16.28 2.11
C LYS A 71 -4.08 16.26 3.03
N GLU A 72 -3.87 15.16 3.74
CA GLU A 72 -2.77 15.02 4.70
C GLU A 72 -1.40 14.97 4.02
N ILE A 73 -1.33 14.33 2.86
CA ILE A 73 -0.04 14.08 2.17
C ILE A 73 0.34 15.16 1.15
N ARG A 74 -0.48 16.21 0.95
CA ARG A 74 -0.27 17.17 -0.16
C ARG A 74 1.10 17.81 -0.18
N ASP A 75 1.64 18.12 1.00
CA ASP A 75 2.91 18.84 1.13
C ASP A 75 4.15 17.96 1.03
N TYR A 76 3.97 16.63 0.93
CA TYR A 76 5.09 15.70 0.85
C TYR A 76 5.83 15.85 -0.48
N PRO A 77 7.17 15.73 -0.48
CA PRO A 77 7.94 15.80 -1.70
C PRO A 77 7.67 14.59 -2.60
N ALA A 78 7.63 14.85 -3.90
CA ALA A 78 7.47 13.86 -4.96
C ALA A 78 8.63 13.96 -5.97
N VAL A 79 8.50 13.26 -7.10
CA VAL A 79 9.52 13.25 -8.15
C VAL A 79 9.73 14.63 -8.75
N ARG A 80 10.97 14.91 -9.19
CA ARG A 80 11.33 16.12 -9.96
C ARG A 80 11.02 17.45 -9.26
N GLY A 81 11.04 17.47 -7.92
CA GLY A 81 10.80 18.68 -7.14
C GLY A 81 9.32 19.08 -7.04
N LEU A 82 8.41 18.25 -7.53
CA LEU A 82 6.98 18.40 -7.31
C LEU A 82 6.61 17.97 -5.88
N LYS A 83 5.44 18.40 -5.44
CA LYS A 83 4.76 17.84 -4.27
C LYS A 83 3.75 16.78 -4.68
N VAL A 84 3.36 15.93 -3.73
CA VAL A 84 2.27 14.95 -3.95
C VAL A 84 0.97 15.67 -4.30
N GLY A 85 0.72 16.86 -3.73
CA GLY A 85 -0.43 17.70 -4.09
C GLY A 85 -0.51 18.03 -5.59
N ASP A 86 0.62 18.27 -6.25
CA ASP A 86 0.66 18.55 -7.69
C ASP A 86 0.24 17.32 -8.51
N LEU A 87 0.63 16.12 -8.06
CA LEU A 87 0.24 14.85 -8.68
C LEU A 87 -1.25 14.57 -8.47
N ILE A 88 -1.77 14.84 -7.27
CA ILE A 88 -3.20 14.70 -6.95
C ILE A 88 -4.04 15.61 -7.85
N ASP A 89 -3.65 16.87 -8.00
CA ASP A 89 -4.40 17.84 -8.81
C ASP A 89 -4.38 17.51 -10.31
N ALA A 90 -3.31 16.87 -10.77
CA ALA A 90 -3.20 16.36 -12.14
C ALA A 90 -3.95 15.02 -12.37
N THR A 91 -4.46 14.38 -11.31
CA THR A 91 -5.20 13.12 -11.37
C THR A 91 -6.70 13.37 -11.25
N GLN A 92 -7.51 12.67 -12.05
CA GLN A 92 -8.97 12.70 -11.86
C GLN A 92 -9.29 11.99 -10.55
N LYS A 93 -10.08 12.61 -9.68
CA LYS A 93 -10.44 12.04 -8.37
C LYS A 93 -11.00 10.62 -8.47
N GLU A 94 -11.76 10.35 -9.52
CA GLU A 94 -12.35 9.05 -9.85
C GLU A 94 -11.30 7.93 -10.06
N PHE A 95 -10.05 8.31 -10.32
CA PHE A 95 -8.91 7.42 -10.53
C PHE A 95 -7.92 7.42 -9.37
N ILE A 96 -8.31 7.95 -8.20
CA ILE A 96 -7.55 7.82 -6.96
C ILE A 96 -8.23 6.77 -6.08
N CYS A 97 -7.48 5.74 -5.74
CA CYS A 97 -7.98 4.66 -4.88
C CYS A 97 -7.12 4.56 -3.62
N LYS A 98 -7.80 4.47 -2.47
CA LYS A 98 -7.19 4.07 -1.20
C LYS A 98 -7.42 2.57 -1.01
N VAL A 99 -6.35 1.83 -0.80
CA VAL A 99 -6.39 0.39 -0.54
C VAL A 99 -5.57 0.06 0.69
N MET A 100 -5.97 -0.96 1.44
CA MET A 100 -5.13 -1.54 2.48
C MET A 100 -4.57 -2.85 1.98
N ILE A 101 -3.27 -3.01 2.20
CA ILE A 101 -2.50 -4.19 1.86
C ILE A 101 -2.10 -4.81 3.19
N GLU A 102 -2.65 -5.98 3.44
CA GLU A 102 -2.30 -6.80 4.58
C GLU A 102 -1.22 -7.80 4.16
N GLU A 103 -0.03 -7.69 4.74
CA GLU A 103 1.10 -8.54 4.39
C GLU A 103 1.30 -9.65 5.42
N LYS A 104 1.25 -10.89 4.93
CA LYS A 104 1.59 -12.07 5.72
C LYS A 104 3.03 -12.47 5.43
N LEU A 105 3.93 -12.07 6.30
CA LEU A 105 5.34 -12.44 6.22
C LEU A 105 5.53 -13.85 6.79
N PHE A 106 6.04 -14.76 5.96
CA PHE A 106 6.46 -16.09 6.38
C PHE A 106 7.98 -16.12 6.54
N GLU A 107 8.47 -16.76 7.59
CA GLU A 107 9.90 -17.02 7.76
C GLU A 107 10.32 -18.13 6.78
N THR A 108 10.84 -17.72 5.62
CA THR A 108 11.52 -18.65 4.71
C THR A 108 12.87 -19.00 5.31
N HIS A 109 12.99 -20.21 5.84
CA HIS A 109 14.29 -20.78 6.17
C HIS A 109 15.09 -20.91 4.87
N MET A 110 16.05 -20.01 4.65
CA MET A 110 17.09 -20.26 3.67
C MET A 110 17.89 -21.46 4.20
N VAL A 111 17.63 -22.64 3.64
CA VAL A 111 18.52 -23.77 3.83
C VAL A 111 19.77 -23.41 3.03
N GLU A 112 20.83 -22.98 3.70
CA GLU A 112 22.15 -22.94 3.06
C GLU A 112 22.38 -24.32 2.42
N PRO A 113 22.66 -24.41 1.11
CA PRO A 113 23.06 -25.68 0.54
C PRO A 113 24.37 -26.06 1.22
N CYS A 114 24.28 -27.10 2.05
CA CYS A 114 25.35 -27.78 2.74
C CYS A 114 26.74 -27.49 2.13
N LEU A 115 27.47 -26.52 2.68
CA LEU A 115 28.92 -26.45 2.51
C LEU A 115 29.55 -27.46 3.49
N SER A 116 29.26 -28.75 3.28
CA SER A 116 30.09 -29.83 3.82
C SER A 116 30.69 -30.61 2.65
N ALA A 117 31.68 -29.99 2.02
CA ALA A 117 32.66 -30.67 1.20
C ALA A 117 34.03 -30.09 1.53
N MET A 118 34.54 -30.43 2.72
CA MET A 118 35.98 -30.44 3.05
C MET A 118 36.24 -31.59 4.01
#